data_AF-A0A7C4Z038-F1
#
_entry.id   AF-A0A7C4Z038-F1
#
_cell.length_a   1.000
_cell.length_b   1.000
_cell.length_c   1.000
_cell.angle_alpha   90.00
_cell.angle_beta   90.00
_cell.angle_gamma   90.00
#
_symmetry.space_group_name_H-M   'P 1'
#
loop_
_entity.id
_entity.type
_entity.pdbx_description
1 polymer ?
#
loop_
_entity_poly.entity_id
_entity_poly.type
_entity_poly.pdbx_seq_one_letter_code
_entity_poly.pdbx_strand_id
1 'polypeptide(L)'
;MIIENGLFDRMVICVNEKNLTDLEFSGRCETSGNVLLTVRDKNGYIIKGFKNQNAGIAKNGLFKGILKGLKAGGPYNVEVSIQDKNNEIKEKKVVKNVLAGYVWIAAGQSNMQGCGLLKDAAKPHPMVRAFYTNDRWDIAKDPIHNLWECVDDVHVDLGYVRGKRTNFITGTGPAVFFAQEMFRLTGIPQGIIACAHGGTKMLQWDPSLKHLKGKSLYGATLRRVKKNGGKVSGIIWYQGESDANENDEPLYVERMKKLVASFRKDLKDKKLPFVCVQLGRFVGNGFVATYWNSIQDKQFKLVKMIKNFSVVPAVDLSLDDIIHISGRDHRILGKRLAYAMNVLINGKKAGYEPIAPGKILLKTIPPNNWVNVILEFKNVAKEFVVPEGIRPSGFSIGDPEPGPFIYDIEVNKNTVILKTNLSSSGIEGKLLYHGYGTDPYCNIRDTHGRLIPVFGPVWLGEYRALTPMFTEWFVSFPVEIPENVDPKLNGLKFEHFGGVSWEQMKFQGRFCDLHEKISLFGDKDFIILFSRKIRIPEPMKLLACFGYDGPVKLWVDEKEIFHDPEGTNPAYEDRAKVKFELDSGEHSITIALGSNKCRVWGIYFRIERIDVSKGLIKKGIVVPMPEII
;
A
#
# COMPACT_ATOMS: atom_id res chain seq x y z
N MET A 1 12.88 -49.14 7.99
CA MET A 1 11.91 -48.03 8.21
C MET A 1 12.18 -46.83 7.30
N ILE A 2 11.11 -46.13 6.88
CA ILE A 2 11.14 -44.90 6.08
C ILE A 2 10.24 -43.87 6.76
N ILE A 3 10.76 -42.67 7.06
CA ILE A 3 9.95 -41.53 7.52
C ILE A 3 9.44 -40.78 6.30
N GLU A 4 8.13 -40.53 6.22
CA GLU A 4 7.49 -39.88 5.07
C GLU A 4 7.06 -38.44 5.37
N ASN A 5 6.69 -38.16 6.62
CA ASN A 5 6.20 -36.84 7.06
C ASN A 5 6.80 -36.47 8.42
N GLY A 6 7.00 -35.17 8.63
CA GLY A 6 7.28 -34.59 9.94
C GLY A 6 8.72 -34.66 10.41
N LEU A 7 9.58 -35.58 9.94
CA LEU A 7 11.00 -35.62 10.31
C LEU A 7 11.91 -35.81 9.09
N PHE A 8 12.75 -34.81 8.78
CA PHE A 8 13.74 -34.84 7.70
C PHE A 8 15.09 -34.32 8.16
N ASP A 9 16.15 -34.80 7.50
CA ASP A 9 17.49 -34.25 7.72
C ASP A 9 17.47 -32.74 7.50
N ARG A 10 18.19 -32.02 8.36
CA ARG A 10 18.31 -30.55 8.30
C ARG A 10 17.00 -29.77 8.44
N MET A 11 15.89 -30.39 8.82
CA MET A 11 14.64 -29.64 8.98
C MET A 11 14.69 -28.62 10.12
N VAL A 12 13.75 -27.67 10.08
CA VAL A 12 13.38 -26.87 11.24
C VAL A 12 12.00 -27.30 11.70
N ILE A 13 11.93 -27.82 12.92
CA ILE A 13 10.68 -28.16 13.61
C ILE A 13 10.10 -26.87 14.18
N CYS A 14 8.84 -26.59 13.87
CA CYS A 14 8.12 -25.47 14.47
C CYS A 14 7.94 -25.68 15.98
N VAL A 15 8.37 -24.71 16.78
CA VAL A 15 8.09 -24.67 18.22
C VAL A 15 6.80 -23.91 18.52
N ASN A 16 6.20 -24.19 19.68
CA ASN A 16 5.05 -23.46 20.21
C ASN A 16 5.47 -22.19 20.98
N GLU A 17 4.50 -21.49 21.57
CA GLU A 17 4.70 -20.26 22.37
C GLU A 17 5.63 -20.46 23.59
N LYS A 18 5.80 -21.71 24.07
CA LYS A 18 6.74 -22.05 25.15
C LYS A 18 8.13 -22.43 24.62
N ASN A 19 8.38 -22.24 23.33
CA ASN A 19 9.60 -22.64 22.63
C ASN A 19 9.90 -24.15 22.76
N LEU A 20 8.85 -24.97 22.72
CA LEU A 20 8.93 -26.43 22.76
C LEU A 20 8.35 -27.04 21.48
N THR A 21 8.94 -28.15 21.02
CA THR A 21 8.40 -28.92 19.89
C THR A 21 7.11 -29.63 20.27
N ASP A 22 6.25 -29.80 19.27
CA ASP A 22 5.07 -30.66 19.33
C ASP A 22 4.78 -31.16 17.91
N LEU A 23 5.66 -32.04 17.43
CA LEU A 23 5.73 -32.45 16.04
C LEU A 23 5.21 -33.87 15.86
N GLU A 24 4.17 -34.02 15.06
CA GLU A 24 3.73 -35.33 14.58
C GLU A 24 4.60 -35.78 13.40
N PHE A 25 5.01 -37.04 13.42
CA PHE A 25 5.74 -37.67 12.32
C PHE A 25 5.19 -39.07 12.05
N SER A 26 5.34 -39.52 10.81
CA SER A 26 4.83 -40.82 10.39
C SER A 26 5.61 -41.41 9.22
N GLY A 27 5.47 -42.71 9.03
CA GLY A 27 6.05 -43.39 7.87
C GLY A 27 5.77 -44.89 7.88
N ARG A 28 6.62 -45.63 7.17
CA ARG A 28 6.53 -47.08 7.00
C ARG A 28 7.61 -47.84 7.77
N CYS A 29 7.26 -48.98 8.33
CA CYS A 29 8.17 -49.89 9.03
C CYS A 29 7.73 -51.33 8.76
N GLU A 30 8.60 -52.29 9.06
CA GLU A 30 8.31 -53.72 8.91
C GLU A 30 7.84 -54.32 10.24
N THR A 31 8.37 -53.80 11.35
CA THR A 31 8.11 -54.26 12.70
C THR A 31 6.92 -53.53 13.31
N SER A 32 6.09 -54.26 14.07
CA SER A 32 5.07 -53.68 14.95
C SER A 32 5.59 -53.55 16.38
N GLY A 33 5.23 -52.48 17.08
CA GLY A 33 5.72 -52.23 18.43
C GLY A 33 5.65 -50.76 18.85
N ASN A 34 6.43 -50.40 19.86
CA ASN A 34 6.53 -49.03 20.35
C ASN A 34 7.51 -48.21 19.50
N VAL A 35 7.14 -46.99 19.17
CA VAL A 35 8.03 -46.00 18.55
C VAL A 35 8.73 -45.25 19.67
N LEU A 36 10.05 -45.37 19.74
CA LEU A 36 10.88 -44.69 20.73
C LEU A 36 11.71 -43.59 20.07
N LEU A 37 12.01 -42.54 20.84
CA LEU A 37 12.87 -41.44 20.45
C LEU A 37 14.10 -41.34 21.35
N THR A 38 15.26 -41.22 20.72
CA THR A 38 16.49 -40.76 21.38
C THR A 38 17.00 -39.49 20.70
N VAL A 39 17.10 -38.39 21.45
CA VAL A 39 17.58 -37.11 20.92
C VAL A 39 18.95 -36.79 21.47
N ARG A 40 19.88 -36.42 20.59
CA ARG A 40 21.25 -36.01 20.94
C ARG A 40 21.54 -34.59 20.48
N ASP A 41 22.37 -33.87 21.21
CA ASP A 41 22.92 -32.58 20.76
C ASP A 41 24.03 -32.77 19.71
N LYS A 42 24.62 -31.63 19.30
CA LYS A 42 25.72 -31.59 18.32
C LYS A 42 26.99 -32.32 18.77
N ASN A 43 27.18 -32.53 20.08
CA ASN A 43 28.33 -33.21 20.67
C ASN A 43 28.03 -34.70 20.92
N GLY A 44 26.81 -35.16 20.63
CA GLY A 44 26.37 -36.54 20.83
C GLY A 44 25.77 -36.85 22.21
N TYR A 45 25.70 -35.85 23.10
CA TYR A 45 25.09 -36.03 24.42
C TYR A 45 23.58 -36.18 24.31
N ILE A 46 23.02 -37.13 25.05
CA ILE A 46 21.57 -37.36 25.07
C ILE A 46 20.89 -36.21 25.81
N ILE A 47 19.88 -35.62 25.18
CA ILE A 47 19.07 -34.58 25.81
C ILE A 47 18.27 -35.19 26.96
N LYS A 48 18.31 -34.56 28.14
CA LYS A 48 17.57 -35.00 29.32
C LYS A 48 16.08 -35.20 28.99
N GLY A 49 15.55 -36.38 29.29
CA GLY A 49 14.16 -36.77 29.01
C GLY A 49 13.92 -37.39 27.63
N PHE A 50 14.94 -37.46 26.77
CA PHE A 50 14.86 -38.01 25.42
C PHE A 50 15.80 -39.21 25.23
N LYS A 51 15.86 -40.12 26.21
CA LYS A 51 16.51 -41.43 26.05
C LYS A 51 15.42 -42.49 25.94
N ASN A 52 15.27 -43.12 24.78
CA ASN A 52 14.24 -44.13 24.52
C ASN A 52 12.84 -43.70 24.96
N GLN A 53 12.51 -42.41 24.75
CA GLN A 53 11.22 -41.86 25.12
C GLN A 53 10.14 -42.49 24.25
N ASN A 54 9.10 -43.07 24.85
CA ASN A 54 7.95 -43.54 24.08
C ASN A 54 7.26 -42.36 23.39
N ALA A 55 7.18 -42.42 22.08
CA ALA A 55 6.65 -41.36 21.23
C ALA A 55 5.43 -41.79 20.41
N GLY A 56 5.12 -43.09 20.34
CA GLY A 56 4.00 -43.58 19.55
C GLY A 56 4.05 -45.07 19.27
N ILE A 57 3.38 -45.50 18.20
CA ILE A 57 3.11 -46.91 17.92
C ILE A 57 3.34 -47.21 16.44
N ALA A 58 3.89 -48.39 16.18
CA ALA A 58 4.03 -49.03 14.88
C ALA A 58 3.08 -50.23 14.79
N LYS A 59 2.23 -50.27 13.76
CA LYS A 59 1.28 -51.36 13.50
C LYS A 59 0.91 -51.40 12.01
N ASN A 60 0.68 -52.60 11.46
CA ASN A 60 0.22 -52.81 10.09
C ASN A 60 1.14 -52.15 9.03
N GLY A 61 2.45 -52.25 9.22
CA GLY A 61 3.44 -51.67 8.30
C GLY A 61 3.62 -50.15 8.37
N LEU A 62 2.92 -49.48 9.29
CA LEU A 62 2.94 -48.03 9.47
C LEU A 62 3.36 -47.68 10.89
N PHE A 63 4.01 -46.53 11.05
CA PHE A 63 4.25 -45.94 12.38
C PHE A 63 3.83 -44.48 12.43
N LYS A 64 3.43 -44.06 13.64
CA LYS A 64 3.18 -42.67 13.98
C LYS A 64 3.81 -42.37 15.34
N GLY A 65 4.35 -41.17 15.48
CA GLY A 65 4.86 -40.69 16.75
C GLY A 65 4.82 -39.18 16.88
N ILE A 66 5.10 -38.71 18.10
CA ILE A 66 5.12 -37.29 18.44
C ILE A 66 6.44 -36.95 19.13
N LEU A 67 7.20 -36.01 18.56
CA LEU A 67 8.36 -35.41 19.22
C LEU A 67 7.90 -34.17 20.00
N LYS A 68 7.62 -34.38 21.30
CA LYS A 68 7.04 -33.37 22.19
C LYS A 68 8.03 -32.91 23.26
N GLY A 69 8.10 -31.61 23.49
CA GLY A 69 8.82 -31.01 24.61
C GLY A 69 10.31 -30.76 24.38
N LEU A 70 10.83 -30.93 23.16
CA LEU A 70 12.22 -30.59 22.86
C LEU A 70 12.34 -29.06 22.82
N LYS A 71 13.30 -28.49 23.53
CA LYS A 71 13.51 -27.04 23.57
C LYS A 71 13.99 -26.52 22.22
N ALA A 72 13.63 -25.28 21.89
CA ALA A 72 14.19 -24.56 20.76
C ALA A 72 15.73 -24.55 20.81
N GLY A 73 16.37 -24.71 19.65
CA GLY A 73 17.82 -24.81 19.53
C GLY A 73 18.26 -25.89 18.55
N GLY A 74 19.42 -26.46 18.83
CA GLY A 74 20.07 -27.49 18.02
C GLY A 74 21.46 -27.05 17.52
N PRO A 75 22.03 -27.75 16.52
CA PRO A 75 21.45 -28.89 15.84
C PRO A 75 21.30 -30.11 16.77
N TYR A 76 20.23 -30.87 16.56
CA TYR A 76 19.92 -32.13 17.22
C TYR A 76 20.00 -33.29 16.23
N ASN A 77 20.34 -34.48 16.72
CA ASN A 77 20.15 -35.73 15.99
C ASN A 77 19.01 -36.50 16.66
N VAL A 78 17.97 -36.82 15.89
CA VAL A 78 16.76 -37.51 16.37
C VAL A 78 16.79 -38.94 15.85
N GLU A 79 17.03 -39.89 16.75
CA GLU A 79 16.90 -41.31 16.46
C GLU A 79 15.46 -41.75 16.72
N VAL A 80 14.83 -42.33 15.70
CA VAL A 80 13.54 -43.02 15.78
C VAL A 80 13.82 -44.51 15.73
N SER A 81 13.30 -45.27 16.69
CA SER A 81 13.48 -46.72 16.75
C SER A 81 12.15 -47.45 17.01
N ILE A 82 11.99 -48.64 16.46
CA ILE A 82 10.85 -49.53 16.72
C ILE A 82 11.28 -50.63 17.68
N GLN A 83 10.65 -50.67 18.85
CA GLN A 83 10.82 -51.71 19.86
C GLN A 83 9.68 -52.71 19.77
N ASP A 84 9.98 -53.99 19.57
CA ASP A 84 8.96 -55.03 19.49
C ASP A 84 8.39 -55.43 20.87
N LYS A 85 7.48 -56.41 20.87
CA LYS A 85 6.86 -56.95 22.09
C LYS A 85 7.84 -57.64 23.06
N ASN A 86 9.02 -58.02 22.59
CA ASN A 86 10.07 -58.64 23.40
C ASN A 86 11.06 -57.60 23.94
N ASN A 87 10.74 -56.30 23.82
CA ASN A 87 11.58 -55.17 24.20
C ASN A 87 12.87 -55.01 23.37
N GLU A 88 12.95 -55.63 22.19
CA GLU A 88 14.12 -55.53 21.32
C GLU A 88 13.94 -54.44 20.27
N ILE A 89 15.01 -53.65 20.03
CA ILE A 89 15.03 -52.68 18.94
C ILE A 89 15.29 -53.40 17.62
N LYS A 90 14.29 -53.44 16.73
CA LYS A 90 14.38 -54.11 15.43
C LYS A 90 14.70 -53.17 14.28
N GLU A 91 14.22 -51.93 14.35
CA GLU A 91 14.46 -50.92 13.33
C GLU A 91 14.89 -49.61 13.96
N LYS A 92 15.80 -48.89 13.28
CA LYS A 92 16.23 -47.55 13.69
C LYS A 92 16.53 -46.65 12.50
N LYS A 93 16.26 -45.35 12.64
CA LYS A 93 16.62 -44.31 11.69
C LYS A 93 17.05 -43.06 12.45
N VAL A 94 18.20 -42.51 12.10
CA VAL A 94 18.68 -41.23 12.63
C VAL A 94 18.39 -40.14 11.62
N VAL A 95 17.72 -39.09 12.08
CA VAL A 95 17.47 -37.84 11.37
C VAL A 95 18.46 -36.81 11.90
N LYS A 96 19.31 -36.31 11.01
CA LYS A 96 20.50 -35.54 11.38
C LYS A 96 20.30 -34.04 11.28
N ASN A 97 21.02 -33.32 12.12
CA ASN A 97 21.10 -31.86 12.08
C ASN A 97 19.75 -31.15 12.15
N VAL A 98 18.80 -31.59 12.97
CA VAL A 98 17.48 -30.95 13.11
C VAL A 98 17.58 -29.70 13.98
N LEU A 99 16.89 -28.63 13.61
CA LEU A 99 16.71 -27.46 14.48
C LEU A 99 15.27 -27.44 15.01
N ALA A 100 15.09 -26.93 16.22
CA ALA A 100 13.77 -26.59 16.75
C ALA A 100 13.68 -25.05 16.83
N GLY A 101 12.73 -24.46 16.11
CA GLY A 101 12.66 -23.00 15.99
C GLY A 101 11.37 -22.49 15.36
N TYR A 102 11.36 -21.24 14.94
CA TYR A 102 10.21 -20.65 14.26
C TYR A 102 10.21 -21.02 12.77
N VAL A 103 9.03 -21.32 12.24
CA VAL A 103 8.85 -21.72 10.84
C VAL A 103 7.88 -20.78 10.16
N TRP A 104 8.28 -20.21 9.03
CA TRP A 104 7.55 -19.15 8.35
C TRP A 104 7.12 -19.59 6.95
N ILE A 105 5.93 -19.19 6.53
CA ILE A 105 5.55 -19.27 5.11
C ILE A 105 5.98 -17.97 4.42
N ALA A 106 6.76 -18.09 3.35
CA ALA A 106 7.13 -16.98 2.47
C ALA A 106 6.42 -17.12 1.12
N ALA A 107 5.31 -16.40 0.96
CA ALA A 107 4.38 -16.54 -0.17
C ALA A 107 3.99 -15.20 -0.80
N GLY A 108 3.41 -15.25 -1.99
CA GLY A 108 3.07 -14.09 -2.80
C GLY A 108 3.68 -14.20 -4.20
N GLN A 109 4.13 -13.09 -4.77
CA GLN A 109 4.65 -13.04 -6.13
C GLN A 109 6.17 -12.77 -6.23
N SER A 110 6.63 -12.16 -7.32
CA SER A 110 8.03 -12.03 -7.71
C SER A 110 8.89 -11.33 -6.66
N ASN A 111 8.39 -10.26 -6.02
CA ASN A 111 9.11 -9.59 -4.94
C ASN A 111 9.26 -10.43 -3.66
N MET A 112 8.39 -11.41 -3.40
CA MET A 112 8.62 -12.42 -2.35
C MET A 112 9.52 -13.56 -2.85
N GLN A 113 9.33 -13.99 -4.10
CA GLN A 113 10.14 -15.03 -4.76
C GLN A 113 11.62 -14.65 -4.79
N GLY A 114 11.89 -13.36 -4.96
CA GLY A 114 13.22 -12.78 -5.06
C GLY A 114 13.60 -12.53 -6.51
N CYS A 115 13.54 -11.27 -6.92
CA CYS A 115 13.98 -10.80 -8.24
C CYS A 115 15.10 -9.75 -8.15
N GLY A 116 15.59 -9.44 -6.94
CA GLY A 116 16.77 -8.61 -6.76
C GLY A 116 18.06 -9.32 -7.17
N LEU A 117 19.10 -8.53 -7.45
CA LEU A 117 20.42 -9.00 -7.88
C LEU A 117 21.10 -9.86 -6.81
N LEU A 118 21.56 -11.06 -7.20
CA LEU A 118 22.19 -12.04 -6.31
C LEU A 118 23.52 -11.59 -5.71
N LYS A 119 24.20 -10.61 -6.32
CA LYS A 119 25.43 -10.03 -5.75
C LYS A 119 25.21 -9.42 -4.36
N ASP A 120 23.97 -9.01 -4.07
CA ASP A 120 23.55 -8.40 -2.81
C ASP A 120 22.82 -9.40 -1.90
N ALA A 121 22.82 -10.69 -2.22
CA ALA A 121 22.16 -11.73 -1.44
C ALA A 121 22.68 -11.82 0.00
N ALA A 122 21.79 -12.24 0.91
CA ALA A 122 22.15 -12.47 2.30
C ALA A 122 23.24 -13.55 2.41
N LYS A 123 24.25 -13.31 3.25
CA LYS A 123 25.26 -14.34 3.57
C LYS A 123 24.57 -15.47 4.34
N PRO A 124 24.78 -16.76 4.01
CA PRO A 124 24.15 -17.87 4.72
C PRO A 124 24.45 -17.89 6.22
N HIS A 125 23.48 -18.33 7.04
CA HIS A 125 23.63 -18.42 8.50
C HIS A 125 23.23 -19.82 8.99
N PRO A 126 24.02 -20.49 9.86
CA PRO A 126 23.80 -21.90 10.21
C PRO A 126 22.49 -22.18 10.98
N MET A 127 21.94 -21.17 11.64
CA MET A 127 20.64 -21.25 12.34
C MET A 127 19.44 -20.81 11.49
N VAL A 128 19.65 -20.50 10.21
CA VAL A 128 18.59 -20.11 9.27
C VAL A 128 18.55 -21.09 8.12
N ARG A 129 17.38 -21.69 7.88
CA ARG A 129 17.19 -22.71 6.87
C ARG A 129 16.00 -22.42 5.99
N ALA A 130 16.04 -22.98 4.78
CA ALA A 130 14.92 -22.93 3.84
C ALA A 130 14.50 -24.35 3.48
N PHE A 131 13.19 -24.56 3.44
CA PHE A 131 12.55 -25.66 2.74
C PHE A 131 12.30 -25.21 1.32
N TYR A 132 13.23 -25.60 0.45
CA TYR A 132 13.27 -25.25 -0.97
C TYR A 132 12.10 -25.88 -1.73
N THR A 133 11.79 -25.39 -2.93
CA THR A 133 10.63 -25.89 -3.71
C THR A 133 10.78 -27.34 -4.19
N ASN A 134 11.98 -27.92 -4.03
CA ASN A 134 12.28 -29.34 -4.25
C ASN A 134 12.00 -30.24 -3.03
N ASP A 135 11.34 -29.71 -1.98
CA ASP A 135 11.06 -30.39 -0.71
C ASP A 135 12.31 -30.85 0.06
N ARG A 136 13.42 -30.10 -0.03
CA ARG A 136 14.62 -30.34 0.77
C ARG A 136 14.90 -29.16 1.68
N TRP A 137 15.32 -29.48 2.90
CA TRP A 137 15.82 -28.50 3.85
C TRP A 137 17.34 -28.34 3.70
N ASP A 138 17.81 -27.10 3.68
CA ASP A 138 19.23 -26.79 3.86
C ASP A 138 19.42 -25.40 4.48
N ILE A 139 20.66 -25.03 4.74
CA ILE A 139 21.02 -23.65 5.11
C ILE A 139 20.47 -22.71 4.03
N ALA A 140 19.73 -21.69 4.46
CA ALA A 140 19.08 -20.76 3.54
C ALA A 140 20.12 -19.96 2.75
N LYS A 141 20.05 -20.11 1.44
CA LYS A 141 20.83 -19.38 0.44
C LYS A 141 19.91 -19.00 -0.72
N ASP A 142 19.88 -17.71 -1.05
CA ASP A 142 19.11 -17.23 -2.19
C ASP A 142 19.67 -17.78 -3.51
N PRO A 143 18.80 -18.05 -4.50
CA PRO A 143 17.33 -17.99 -4.41
C PRO A 143 16.74 -19.19 -3.66
N ILE A 144 15.86 -18.93 -2.69
CA ILE A 144 15.17 -20.01 -1.94
C ILE A 144 13.92 -20.54 -2.67
N HIS A 145 13.32 -19.74 -3.56
CA HIS A 145 12.23 -20.15 -4.45
C HIS A 145 12.79 -20.64 -5.79
N ASN A 146 13.48 -21.78 -5.76
CA ASN A 146 14.08 -22.44 -6.91
C ASN A 146 13.03 -23.13 -7.80
N LEU A 147 12.18 -22.35 -8.46
CA LEU A 147 11.01 -22.85 -9.20
C LEU A 147 11.35 -23.85 -10.32
N TRP A 148 12.57 -23.84 -10.87
CA TRP A 148 13.04 -24.87 -11.80
C TRP A 148 13.22 -26.26 -11.16
N GLU A 149 13.30 -26.37 -9.83
CA GLU A 149 13.36 -27.65 -9.09
C GLU A 149 12.05 -27.94 -8.34
N CYS A 150 10.97 -27.22 -8.65
CA CYS A 150 9.69 -27.41 -7.97
C CYS A 150 9.15 -28.84 -8.12
N VAL A 151 8.63 -29.39 -7.02
CA VAL A 151 7.88 -30.67 -7.06
C VAL A 151 6.38 -30.48 -7.33
N ASP A 152 5.86 -29.27 -7.14
CA ASP A 152 4.45 -28.95 -7.33
C ASP A 152 4.20 -28.52 -8.80
N ASP A 153 3.25 -29.16 -9.48
CA ASP A 153 2.97 -28.95 -10.91
C ASP A 153 2.46 -27.55 -11.23
N VAL A 154 1.81 -26.87 -10.28
CA VAL A 154 1.28 -25.51 -10.48
C VAL A 154 2.34 -24.53 -10.99
N HIS A 155 3.61 -24.68 -10.58
CA HIS A 155 4.66 -23.79 -11.06
C HIS A 155 5.00 -24.02 -12.53
N VAL A 156 4.86 -25.27 -13.01
CA VAL A 156 5.03 -25.62 -14.43
C VAL A 156 3.82 -25.15 -15.23
N ASP A 157 2.62 -25.35 -14.71
CA ASP A 157 1.36 -24.89 -15.32
C ASP A 157 1.32 -23.36 -15.49
N LEU A 158 2.05 -22.64 -14.64
CA LEU A 158 2.22 -21.18 -14.69
C LEU A 158 3.48 -20.73 -15.47
N GLY A 159 4.16 -21.64 -16.18
CA GLY A 159 5.16 -21.30 -17.20
C GLY A 159 6.63 -21.58 -16.86
N TYR A 160 6.96 -22.18 -15.70
CA TYR A 160 8.33 -22.59 -15.42
C TYR A 160 8.68 -23.96 -16.03
N VAL A 161 9.93 -24.12 -16.46
CA VAL A 161 10.45 -25.39 -16.99
C VAL A 161 11.27 -26.10 -15.92
N ARG A 162 10.86 -27.32 -15.54
CA ARG A 162 11.61 -28.17 -14.59
C ARG A 162 13.00 -28.51 -15.11
N GLY A 163 13.99 -28.51 -14.22
CA GLY A 163 15.38 -28.83 -14.50
C GLY A 163 16.17 -27.73 -15.22
N LYS A 164 15.53 -26.64 -15.67
CA LYS A 164 16.18 -25.58 -16.43
C LYS A 164 16.14 -24.24 -15.70
N ARG A 165 17.25 -23.88 -15.06
CA ARG A 165 17.46 -22.52 -14.56
C ARG A 165 17.86 -21.59 -15.71
N THR A 166 17.08 -20.55 -15.93
CA THR A 166 17.31 -19.57 -17.02
C THR A 166 17.92 -18.26 -16.54
N ASN A 167 17.70 -17.87 -15.28
CA ASN A 167 18.23 -16.64 -14.70
C ASN A 167 19.21 -16.95 -13.56
N PHE A 168 20.45 -16.47 -13.72
CA PHE A 168 21.55 -16.66 -12.77
C PHE A 168 21.98 -15.37 -12.07
N ILE A 169 21.40 -14.22 -12.45
CA ILE A 169 21.80 -12.89 -11.98
C ILE A 169 20.88 -12.42 -10.86
N THR A 170 19.59 -12.78 -10.90
CA THR A 170 18.62 -12.43 -9.87
C THR A 170 18.13 -13.63 -9.06
N GLY A 171 17.58 -13.34 -7.89
CA GLY A 171 17.09 -14.35 -6.96
C GLY A 171 17.07 -13.93 -5.49
N THR A 172 17.58 -12.74 -5.15
CA THR A 172 17.55 -12.22 -3.79
C THR A 172 16.14 -11.77 -3.44
N GLY A 173 15.64 -12.22 -2.29
CA GLY A 173 14.33 -11.85 -1.75
C GLY A 173 14.42 -11.46 -0.27
N PRO A 174 13.29 -11.06 0.36
CA PRO A 174 13.31 -10.55 1.72
C PRO A 174 13.35 -11.66 2.79
N ALA A 175 12.99 -12.89 2.43
CA ALA A 175 12.72 -13.96 3.40
C ALA A 175 13.97 -14.42 4.19
N VAL A 176 15.15 -14.48 3.56
CA VAL A 176 16.40 -14.85 4.25
C VAL A 176 16.83 -13.75 5.21
N PHE A 177 16.79 -12.48 4.78
CA PHE A 177 17.05 -11.34 5.66
C PHE A 177 16.05 -11.25 6.82
N PHE A 178 14.77 -11.49 6.55
CA PHE A 178 13.73 -11.57 7.57
C PHE A 178 14.07 -12.62 8.63
N ALA A 179 14.41 -13.83 8.22
CA ALA A 179 14.73 -14.90 9.16
C ALA A 179 16.02 -14.59 9.95
N GLN A 180 17.04 -14.03 9.32
CA GLN A 180 18.26 -13.61 10.04
C GLN A 180 17.96 -12.54 11.10
N GLU A 181 17.12 -11.57 10.79
CA GLU A 181 16.71 -10.55 11.77
C GLU A 181 15.85 -11.15 12.88
N MET A 182 14.93 -12.07 12.56
CA MET A 182 14.17 -12.80 13.58
C MET A 182 15.09 -13.63 14.50
N PHE A 183 16.14 -14.26 13.96
CA PHE A 183 17.16 -14.94 14.77
C PHE A 183 17.90 -13.93 15.67
N ARG A 184 18.30 -12.77 15.14
CA ARG A 184 18.95 -11.70 15.93
C ARG A 184 18.07 -11.20 17.08
N LEU A 185 16.77 -11.08 16.85
CA LEU A 185 15.80 -10.60 17.84
C LEU A 185 15.46 -11.63 18.92
N THR A 186 15.49 -12.92 18.59
CA THR A 186 14.90 -13.97 19.45
C THR A 186 15.90 -15.01 19.94
N GLY A 187 17.05 -15.16 19.29
CA GLY A 187 18.01 -16.25 19.52
C GLY A 187 17.51 -17.65 19.13
N ILE A 188 16.29 -17.75 18.58
CA ILE A 188 15.64 -19.02 18.22
C ILE A 188 15.94 -19.35 16.76
N PRO A 189 16.29 -20.59 16.39
CA PRO A 189 16.49 -20.98 15.00
C PRO A 189 15.30 -20.69 14.07
N GLN A 190 15.55 -20.54 12.77
CA GLN A 190 14.57 -20.03 11.82
C GLN A 190 14.48 -20.93 10.60
N GLY A 191 13.25 -21.30 10.21
CA GLY A 191 12.94 -22.08 9.03
C GLY A 191 12.00 -21.32 8.09
N ILE A 192 12.28 -21.33 6.80
CA ILE A 192 11.46 -20.65 5.79
C ILE A 192 10.89 -21.71 4.84
N ILE A 193 9.57 -21.75 4.67
CA ILE A 193 8.91 -22.54 3.64
C ILE A 193 8.71 -21.65 2.42
N ALA A 194 9.48 -21.89 1.36
CA ALA A 194 9.40 -21.15 0.11
C ALA A 194 8.13 -21.55 -0.67
N CYS A 195 7.24 -20.58 -0.93
CA CYS A 195 5.94 -20.80 -1.58
C CYS A 195 5.56 -19.76 -2.67
N ALA A 196 6.31 -18.68 -2.84
CA ALA A 196 5.98 -17.60 -3.78
C ALA A 196 6.16 -18.00 -5.25
N HIS A 197 5.41 -17.33 -6.14
CA HIS A 197 5.45 -17.51 -7.60
C HIS A 197 5.18 -16.18 -8.32
N GLY A 198 6.12 -15.71 -9.15
CA GLY A 198 6.06 -14.42 -9.84
C GLY A 198 4.97 -14.27 -10.90
N GLY A 199 4.40 -13.07 -11.03
CA GLY A 199 3.37 -12.77 -12.03
C GLY A 199 1.95 -13.21 -11.65
N THR A 200 1.75 -13.83 -10.49
CA THR A 200 0.42 -14.31 -10.05
C THR A 200 -0.46 -13.21 -9.47
N LYS A 201 -1.77 -13.30 -9.71
CA LYS A 201 -2.81 -12.49 -9.05
C LYS A 201 -3.35 -13.21 -7.82
N MET A 202 -4.18 -12.55 -7.03
CA MET A 202 -4.90 -13.18 -5.92
C MET A 202 -5.79 -14.35 -6.36
N LEU A 203 -6.25 -14.37 -7.61
CA LEU A 203 -7.08 -15.46 -8.15
C LEU A 203 -6.36 -16.82 -8.13
N GLN A 204 -5.09 -16.88 -8.52
CA GLN A 204 -4.29 -18.12 -8.47
C GLN A 204 -4.04 -18.61 -7.02
N TRP A 205 -4.25 -17.74 -6.04
CA TRP A 205 -4.15 -18.03 -4.62
C TRP A 205 -5.50 -18.34 -3.96
N ASP A 206 -6.60 -18.49 -4.71
CA ASP A 206 -7.92 -18.75 -4.14
C ASP A 206 -7.92 -20.04 -3.28
N PRO A 207 -8.23 -19.94 -1.97
CA PRO A 207 -8.32 -21.10 -1.10
C PRO A 207 -9.34 -22.16 -1.52
N SER A 208 -10.32 -21.83 -2.37
CA SER A 208 -11.27 -22.80 -2.92
C SER A 208 -10.56 -23.91 -3.71
N LEU A 209 -9.40 -23.60 -4.31
CA LEU A 209 -8.60 -24.50 -5.13
C LEU A 209 -7.71 -25.45 -4.30
N LYS A 210 -7.81 -25.46 -2.97
CA LYS A 210 -6.96 -26.30 -2.11
C LYS A 210 -7.06 -27.80 -2.40
N HIS A 211 -8.20 -28.25 -2.91
CA HIS A 211 -8.45 -29.65 -3.29
C HIS A 211 -7.54 -30.12 -4.43
N LEU A 212 -7.02 -29.19 -5.24
CA LEU A 212 -6.06 -29.45 -6.32
C LEU A 212 -4.63 -29.73 -5.84
N LYS A 213 -4.35 -29.59 -4.53
CA LYS A 213 -3.03 -29.88 -3.92
C LYS A 213 -1.91 -29.16 -4.69
N GLY A 214 -0.89 -29.89 -5.17
CA GLY A 214 0.26 -29.33 -5.90
C GLY A 214 -0.07 -28.67 -7.24
N LYS A 215 -1.34 -28.67 -7.67
CA LYS A 215 -1.83 -27.99 -8.89
C LYS A 215 -2.50 -26.62 -8.60
N SER A 216 -2.47 -26.15 -7.35
CA SER A 216 -2.82 -24.76 -7.02
C SER A 216 -1.80 -24.18 -6.03
N LEU A 217 -1.57 -22.87 -6.03
CA LEU A 217 -0.54 -22.24 -5.18
C LEU A 217 -0.87 -22.39 -3.69
N TYR A 218 -2.15 -22.20 -3.34
CA TYR A 218 -2.65 -22.40 -1.99
C TYR A 218 -2.57 -23.89 -1.57
N GLY A 219 -2.98 -24.81 -2.46
CA GLY A 219 -2.91 -26.25 -2.20
C GLY A 219 -1.46 -26.76 -2.04
N ALA A 220 -0.55 -26.28 -2.88
CA ALA A 220 0.89 -26.57 -2.81
C ALA A 220 1.46 -26.07 -1.49
N THR A 221 1.12 -24.85 -1.06
CA THR A 221 1.54 -24.30 0.23
C THR A 221 1.10 -25.20 1.40
N LEU A 222 -0.18 -25.60 1.45
CA LEU A 222 -0.67 -26.48 2.50
C LEU A 222 -0.01 -27.87 2.46
N ARG A 223 0.24 -28.42 1.28
CA ARG A 223 0.98 -29.69 1.12
C ARG A 223 2.37 -29.58 1.73
N ARG A 224 3.09 -28.50 1.43
CA ARG A 224 4.45 -28.23 1.92
C ARG A 224 4.48 -28.08 3.45
N VAL A 225 3.54 -27.32 4.01
CA VAL A 225 3.39 -27.18 5.46
C VAL A 225 3.07 -28.52 6.12
N LYS A 226 2.13 -29.30 5.58
CA LYS A 226 1.80 -30.64 6.07
C LYS A 226 3.03 -31.57 6.05
N LYS A 227 3.81 -31.54 4.96
CA LYS A 227 5.04 -32.33 4.85
C LYS A 227 6.00 -31.96 5.99
N ASN A 228 6.15 -30.67 6.30
CA ASN A 228 6.96 -30.16 7.42
C ASN A 228 6.34 -30.36 8.84
N GLY A 229 5.28 -31.15 8.99
CA GLY A 229 4.66 -31.42 10.29
C GLY A 229 3.46 -30.52 10.65
N GLY A 230 2.97 -29.72 9.69
CA GLY A 230 1.64 -29.09 9.76
C GLY A 230 1.53 -27.83 10.61
N LYS A 231 2.63 -27.34 11.21
CA LYS A 231 2.66 -26.13 12.06
C LYS A 231 3.65 -25.10 11.54
N VAL A 232 3.27 -23.83 11.69
CA VAL A 232 4.08 -22.65 11.35
C VAL A 232 3.86 -21.56 12.40
N SER A 233 4.82 -20.65 12.53
CA SER A 233 4.82 -19.52 13.45
C SER A 233 4.20 -18.25 12.87
N GLY A 234 4.08 -18.15 11.54
CA GLY A 234 3.50 -17.00 10.86
C GLY A 234 3.68 -17.02 9.34
N ILE A 235 3.13 -16.00 8.69
CA ILE A 235 3.19 -15.82 7.23
C ILE A 235 3.74 -14.43 6.90
N ILE A 236 4.72 -14.37 6.00
CA ILE A 236 5.11 -13.13 5.31
C ILE A 236 4.60 -13.21 3.86
N TRP A 237 3.96 -12.12 3.43
CA TRP A 237 3.22 -12.06 2.18
C TRP A 237 3.54 -10.79 1.40
N TYR A 238 4.01 -10.92 0.15
CA TYR A 238 4.20 -9.79 -0.75
C TYR A 238 3.56 -10.11 -2.10
N GLN A 239 2.38 -9.50 -2.33
CA GLN A 239 1.60 -9.66 -3.55
C GLN A 239 0.64 -8.49 -3.75
N GLY A 240 0.37 -8.13 -5.00
CA GLY A 240 -0.72 -7.25 -5.40
C GLY A 240 -0.45 -6.52 -6.70
N GLU A 241 0.79 -6.53 -7.19
CA GLU A 241 1.18 -5.82 -8.39
C GLU A 241 0.34 -6.26 -9.61
N SER A 242 0.11 -7.57 -9.77
CA SER A 242 -0.72 -8.08 -10.87
C SER A 242 -2.23 -7.82 -10.69
N ASP A 243 -2.69 -7.48 -9.48
CA ASP A 243 -4.10 -7.13 -9.18
C ASP A 243 -4.37 -5.63 -9.35
N ALA A 244 -3.35 -4.80 -9.63
CA ALA A 244 -3.48 -3.37 -9.86
C ALA A 244 -4.04 -3.05 -11.26
N ASN A 245 -5.25 -3.54 -11.53
CA ASN A 245 -6.00 -3.32 -12.77
C ASN A 245 -7.51 -3.27 -12.48
N GLU A 246 -8.29 -2.74 -13.43
CA GLU A 246 -9.74 -2.53 -13.32
C GLU A 246 -10.54 -3.74 -12.82
N ASN A 247 -10.17 -4.95 -13.26
CA ASN A 247 -10.95 -6.16 -13.00
C ASN A 247 -10.67 -6.78 -11.62
N ASP A 248 -9.41 -6.70 -11.17
CA ASP A 248 -8.98 -7.41 -9.96
C ASP A 248 -8.92 -6.51 -8.72
N GLU A 249 -8.65 -5.22 -8.92
CA GLU A 249 -8.55 -4.23 -7.86
C GLU A 249 -9.80 -4.23 -6.95
N PRO A 250 -11.04 -4.28 -7.46
CA PRO A 250 -12.24 -4.26 -6.63
C PRO A 250 -12.35 -5.46 -5.70
N LEU A 251 -11.80 -6.61 -6.11
CA LEU A 251 -11.91 -7.90 -5.42
C LEU A 251 -10.80 -8.14 -4.39
N TYR A 252 -9.76 -7.30 -4.38
CA TYR A 252 -8.53 -7.54 -3.61
C TYR A 252 -8.77 -7.69 -2.10
N VAL A 253 -9.58 -6.82 -1.49
CA VAL A 253 -9.85 -6.83 -0.04
C VAL A 253 -10.58 -8.12 0.37
N GLU A 254 -11.59 -8.53 -0.39
CA GLU A 254 -12.34 -9.76 -0.11
C GLU A 254 -11.44 -10.99 -0.26
N ARG A 255 -10.67 -11.06 -1.35
CA ARG A 255 -9.72 -12.15 -1.61
C ARG A 255 -8.68 -12.26 -0.50
N MET A 256 -8.12 -11.14 -0.03
CA MET A 256 -7.17 -11.11 1.09
C MET A 256 -7.79 -11.58 2.41
N LYS A 257 -9.01 -11.11 2.75
CA LYS A 257 -9.72 -11.56 3.95
C LYS A 257 -10.00 -13.07 3.89
N LYS A 258 -10.44 -13.58 2.75
CA LYS A 258 -10.67 -15.01 2.50
C LYS A 258 -9.37 -15.81 2.64
N LEU A 259 -8.28 -15.35 2.03
CA LEU A 259 -6.96 -15.99 2.09
C LEU A 259 -6.47 -16.14 3.55
N VAL A 260 -6.47 -15.04 4.31
CA VAL A 260 -5.99 -15.06 5.71
C VAL A 260 -6.89 -15.95 6.57
N ALA A 261 -8.21 -15.85 6.42
CA ALA A 261 -9.16 -16.69 7.18
C ALA A 261 -8.97 -18.18 6.85
N SER A 262 -8.77 -18.52 5.58
CA SER A 262 -8.53 -19.91 5.16
C SER A 262 -7.21 -20.46 5.67
N PHE A 263 -6.09 -19.70 5.61
CA PHE A 263 -4.83 -20.15 6.20
C PHE A 263 -4.98 -20.45 7.69
N ARG A 264 -5.61 -19.54 8.45
CA ARG A 264 -5.87 -19.73 9.89
C ARG A 264 -6.72 -20.95 10.17
N LYS A 265 -7.74 -21.21 9.35
CA LYS A 265 -8.60 -22.39 9.46
C LYS A 265 -7.84 -23.68 9.15
N ASP A 266 -7.19 -23.75 7.99
CA ASP A 266 -6.55 -24.96 7.48
C ASP A 266 -5.27 -25.31 8.27
N LEU A 267 -4.58 -24.32 8.82
CA LEU A 267 -3.42 -24.48 9.71
C LEU A 267 -3.81 -24.60 11.20
N LYS A 268 -5.11 -24.56 11.51
CA LYS A 268 -5.68 -24.68 12.86
C LYS A 268 -5.12 -23.67 13.87
N ASP A 269 -4.78 -22.47 13.40
CA ASP A 269 -4.34 -21.36 14.24
C ASP A 269 -5.16 -20.10 13.93
N LYS A 270 -6.17 -19.84 14.78
CA LYS A 270 -7.05 -18.67 14.66
C LYS A 270 -6.32 -17.34 14.83
N LYS A 271 -5.14 -17.34 15.45
CA LYS A 271 -4.33 -16.16 15.73
C LYS A 271 -3.05 -16.15 14.90
N LEU A 272 -2.92 -16.96 13.84
CA LEU A 272 -1.69 -17.02 13.05
C LEU A 272 -1.25 -15.60 12.62
N PRO A 273 -0.06 -15.13 13.03
CA PRO A 273 0.49 -13.85 12.63
C PRO A 273 0.66 -13.75 11.12
N PHE A 274 0.26 -12.62 10.54
CA PHE A 274 0.34 -12.40 9.10
C PHE A 274 0.89 -10.99 8.82
N VAL A 275 2.03 -10.90 8.14
CA VAL A 275 2.63 -9.63 7.75
C VAL A 275 2.57 -9.49 6.23
N CYS A 276 1.83 -8.50 5.77
CA CYS A 276 1.68 -8.14 4.36
C CYS A 276 2.64 -7.01 4.00
N VAL A 277 3.24 -7.04 2.82
CA VAL A 277 3.99 -5.91 2.28
C VAL A 277 3.04 -5.02 1.48
N GLN A 278 2.99 -3.73 1.79
CA GLN A 278 2.36 -2.75 0.93
C GLN A 278 3.29 -2.46 -0.26
N LEU A 279 2.74 -2.47 -1.47
CA LEU A 279 3.52 -2.47 -2.71
C LEU A 279 4.57 -1.35 -2.74
N GLY A 280 5.70 -1.68 -3.36
CA GLY A 280 6.74 -0.73 -3.71
C GLY A 280 6.31 0.23 -4.83
N ARG A 281 7.28 0.98 -5.35
CA ARG A 281 7.11 1.83 -6.52
C ARG A 281 7.25 1.03 -7.82
N PHE A 282 6.68 1.56 -8.90
CA PHE A 282 6.76 1.03 -10.27
C PHE A 282 7.14 2.17 -11.23
N VAL A 283 8.18 1.95 -12.02
CA VAL A 283 8.74 2.96 -12.94
C VAL A 283 8.35 2.63 -14.39
N GLY A 284 7.31 3.27 -14.91
CA GLY A 284 6.92 3.13 -16.31
C GLY A 284 5.42 3.33 -16.54
N ASN A 285 4.97 3.02 -17.76
CA ASN A 285 3.59 3.24 -18.21
C ASN A 285 2.71 1.98 -18.19
N GLY A 286 3.21 0.87 -17.63
CA GLY A 286 2.53 -0.43 -17.63
C GLY A 286 1.38 -0.55 -16.62
N PHE A 287 1.26 0.39 -15.68
CA PHE A 287 0.21 0.41 -14.66
C PHE A 287 -0.37 1.82 -14.52
N VAL A 288 -1.67 1.89 -14.22
CA VAL A 288 -2.38 3.14 -13.95
C VAL A 288 -2.31 3.45 -12.46
N ALA A 289 -1.87 4.68 -12.12
CA ALA A 289 -1.70 5.15 -10.74
C ALA A 289 -2.94 4.89 -9.87
N THR A 290 -4.14 5.11 -10.42
CA THR A 290 -5.42 4.87 -9.73
C THR A 290 -5.52 3.46 -9.15
N TYR A 291 -5.23 2.41 -9.92
CA TYR A 291 -5.30 1.04 -9.42
C TYR A 291 -4.11 0.69 -8.52
N TRP A 292 -2.91 1.19 -8.84
CA TRP A 292 -1.71 0.94 -8.03
C TRP A 292 -1.83 1.49 -6.61
N ASN A 293 -2.16 2.78 -6.49
CA ASN A 293 -2.36 3.43 -5.20
C ASN A 293 -3.58 2.85 -4.47
N SER A 294 -4.62 2.44 -5.19
CA SER A 294 -5.77 1.81 -4.53
C SER A 294 -5.44 0.44 -3.94
N ILE A 295 -4.62 -0.39 -4.61
CA ILE A 295 -4.09 -1.63 -4.00
C ILE A 295 -3.23 -1.30 -2.77
N GLN A 296 -2.35 -0.30 -2.84
CA GLN A 296 -1.53 0.11 -1.70
C GLN A 296 -2.38 0.57 -0.51
N ASP A 297 -3.36 1.44 -0.74
CA ASP A 297 -4.27 1.93 0.30
C ASP A 297 -5.15 0.79 0.88
N LYS A 298 -5.67 -0.11 0.03
CA LYS A 298 -6.39 -1.32 0.46
C LYS A 298 -5.52 -2.20 1.34
N GLN A 299 -4.26 -2.45 0.97
CA GLN A 299 -3.30 -3.20 1.79
C GLN A 299 -3.15 -2.56 3.16
N PHE A 300 -2.93 -1.26 3.24
CA PHE A 300 -2.81 -0.54 4.52
C PHE A 300 -4.10 -0.63 5.36
N LYS A 301 -5.27 -0.46 4.75
CA LYS A 301 -6.57 -0.52 5.44
C LYS A 301 -6.89 -1.91 6.01
N LEU A 302 -6.31 -3.00 5.45
CA LEU A 302 -6.50 -4.36 5.99
C LEU A 302 -6.05 -4.50 7.45
N VAL A 303 -5.10 -3.68 7.94
CA VAL A 303 -4.68 -3.67 9.34
C VAL A 303 -5.85 -3.45 10.30
N LYS A 304 -6.85 -2.64 9.90
CA LYS A 304 -8.05 -2.38 10.69
C LYS A 304 -9.13 -3.47 10.55
N MET A 305 -9.03 -4.31 9.53
CA MET A 305 -10.06 -5.29 9.15
C MET A 305 -9.72 -6.73 9.57
N ILE A 306 -8.43 -7.03 9.75
CA ILE A 306 -7.95 -8.39 10.04
C ILE A 306 -7.17 -8.35 11.36
N LYS A 307 -7.61 -9.14 12.35
CA LYS A 307 -6.89 -9.29 13.63
C LYS A 307 -5.53 -9.95 13.42
N ASN A 308 -4.55 -9.64 14.27
CA ASN A 308 -3.17 -10.14 14.22
C ASN A 308 -2.55 -10.08 12.81
N PHE A 309 -2.69 -8.92 12.19
CA PHE A 309 -2.23 -8.61 10.84
C PHE A 309 -1.44 -7.30 10.88
N SER A 310 -0.34 -7.23 10.14
CA SER A 310 0.48 -6.03 10.03
C SER A 310 0.84 -5.77 8.57
N VAL A 311 1.18 -4.51 8.27
CA VAL A 311 1.58 -4.06 6.95
C VAL A 311 2.94 -3.38 7.03
N VAL A 312 3.80 -3.68 6.06
CA VAL A 312 5.12 -3.07 5.90
C VAL A 312 5.19 -2.37 4.54
N PRO A 313 5.33 -1.04 4.49
CA PRO A 313 5.52 -0.33 3.22
C PRO A 313 6.90 -0.56 2.60
N ALA A 314 6.91 -0.66 1.26
CA ALA A 314 8.11 -0.84 0.44
C ALA A 314 8.33 0.28 -0.60
N VAL A 315 7.49 1.32 -0.62
CA VAL A 315 7.50 2.38 -1.65
C VAL A 315 8.82 3.19 -1.71
N ASP A 316 9.55 3.26 -0.61
CA ASP A 316 10.82 3.99 -0.48
C ASP A 316 12.06 3.16 -0.82
N LEU A 317 11.88 1.91 -1.24
CA LEU A 317 12.98 1.01 -1.54
C LEU A 317 13.44 1.20 -3.00
N SER A 318 14.74 1.06 -3.21
CA SER A 318 15.33 1.03 -4.55
C SER A 318 14.93 -0.23 -5.31
N LEU A 319 15.04 -0.16 -6.63
CA LEU A 319 14.66 -1.23 -7.55
C LEU A 319 15.90 -1.66 -8.36
N ASP A 320 15.97 -2.93 -8.75
CA ASP A 320 16.97 -3.43 -9.70
C ASP A 320 16.46 -3.50 -11.16
N ASP A 321 15.15 -3.34 -11.32
CA ASP A 321 14.50 -3.06 -12.60
C ASP A 321 13.34 -2.06 -12.39
N ILE A 322 12.30 -2.10 -13.23
CA ILE A 322 11.18 -1.16 -13.15
C ILE A 322 10.16 -1.48 -12.04
N ILE A 323 10.22 -2.64 -11.38
CA ILE A 323 9.17 -3.10 -10.44
C ILE A 323 9.69 -3.94 -9.26
N HIS A 324 10.86 -4.56 -9.39
CA HIS A 324 11.41 -5.46 -8.38
C HIS A 324 12.34 -4.73 -7.42
N ILE A 325 12.09 -4.89 -6.12
CA ILE A 325 12.94 -4.36 -5.05
C ILE A 325 14.37 -4.84 -5.26
N SER A 326 15.32 -3.94 -5.07
CA SER A 326 16.72 -4.28 -5.27
C SER A 326 17.20 -5.35 -4.28
N GLY A 327 18.16 -6.17 -4.72
CA GLY A 327 18.81 -7.17 -3.87
C GLY A 327 19.37 -6.52 -2.60
N ARG A 328 19.90 -5.30 -2.73
CA ARG A 328 20.39 -4.49 -1.62
C ARG A 328 19.27 -4.13 -0.63
N ASP A 329 18.12 -3.65 -1.09
CA ASP A 329 17.07 -3.14 -0.21
C ASP A 329 16.13 -4.20 0.33
N HIS A 330 16.19 -5.42 -0.19
CA HIS A 330 15.60 -6.58 0.49
C HIS A 330 16.12 -6.77 1.92
N ARG A 331 17.33 -6.30 2.26
CA ARG A 331 17.82 -6.28 3.66
C ARG A 331 17.00 -5.36 4.56
N ILE A 332 16.56 -4.21 4.03
CA ILE A 332 15.71 -3.25 4.75
C ILE A 332 14.31 -3.83 4.89
N LEU A 333 13.76 -4.37 3.79
CA LEU A 333 12.44 -4.99 3.79
C LEU A 333 12.36 -6.18 4.76
N GLY A 334 13.35 -7.09 4.72
CA GLY A 334 13.45 -8.22 5.63
C GLY A 334 13.48 -7.80 7.10
N LYS A 335 14.27 -6.75 7.43
CA LYS A 335 14.31 -6.19 8.78
C LYS A 335 12.96 -5.63 9.23
N ARG A 336 12.27 -4.88 8.36
CA ARG A 336 10.93 -4.33 8.65
C ARG A 336 9.89 -5.42 8.86
N LEU A 337 9.92 -6.46 8.03
CA LEU A 337 9.06 -7.65 8.18
C LEU A 337 9.30 -8.33 9.52
N ALA A 338 10.57 -8.50 9.93
CA ALA A 338 10.92 -9.16 11.18
C ALA A 338 10.46 -8.34 12.39
N TYR A 339 10.64 -7.02 12.35
CA TYR A 339 10.11 -6.12 13.37
C TYR A 339 8.59 -6.26 13.49
N ALA A 340 7.85 -6.16 12.37
CA ALA A 340 6.40 -6.26 12.37
C ALA A 340 5.91 -7.62 12.89
N MET A 341 6.55 -8.72 12.47
CA MET A 341 6.23 -10.07 12.93
C MET A 341 6.49 -10.22 14.44
N ASN A 342 7.63 -9.70 14.93
CA ASN A 342 7.98 -9.74 16.33
C ASN A 342 6.93 -9.00 17.20
N VAL A 343 6.42 -7.86 16.72
CA VAL A 343 5.33 -7.13 17.39
C VAL A 343 4.02 -7.93 17.39
N LEU A 344 3.67 -8.63 16.31
CA LEU A 344 2.47 -9.48 16.28
C LEU A 344 2.56 -10.66 17.26
N ILE A 345 3.75 -11.24 17.45
CA ILE A 345 3.96 -12.40 18.35
C ILE A 345 4.04 -11.95 19.81
N ASN A 346 4.81 -10.90 20.10
CA ASN A 346 5.17 -10.50 21.46
C ASN A 346 4.41 -9.26 21.96
N GLY A 347 3.55 -8.68 21.12
CA GLY A 347 2.73 -7.52 21.44
C GLY A 347 3.54 -6.22 21.60
N LYS A 348 2.94 -5.24 22.29
CA LYS A 348 3.46 -3.87 22.42
C LYS A 348 4.81 -3.75 23.13
N LYS A 349 5.24 -4.78 23.87
CA LYS A 349 6.58 -4.81 24.50
C LYS A 349 7.70 -4.98 23.48
N ALA A 350 7.41 -5.60 22.34
CA ALA A 350 8.38 -5.82 21.27
C ALA A 350 8.51 -4.64 20.30
N GLY A 351 7.59 -3.68 20.35
CA GLY A 351 7.59 -2.52 19.47
C GLY A 351 6.19 -1.96 19.23
N TYR A 352 6.08 -1.16 18.17
CA TYR A 352 4.87 -0.43 17.83
C TYR A 352 4.17 -1.06 16.63
N GLU A 353 2.85 -0.91 16.57
CA GLU A 353 2.04 -1.15 15.37
C GLU A 353 2.52 -0.29 14.18
N PRO A 354 2.08 -0.56 12.93
CA PRO A 354 2.40 0.28 11.79
C PRO A 354 2.09 1.75 12.05
N ILE A 355 2.93 2.65 11.50
CA ILE A 355 2.70 4.09 11.54
C ILE A 355 1.36 4.36 10.85
N ALA A 356 0.51 5.15 11.49
CA ALA A 356 -0.84 5.41 10.98
C ALA A 356 -1.19 6.89 11.07
N PRO A 357 -1.91 7.45 10.08
CA PRO A 357 -2.47 8.80 10.19
C PRO A 357 -3.35 8.94 11.43
N GLY A 358 -3.13 10.01 12.17
CA GLY A 358 -3.87 10.43 13.35
C GLY A 358 -4.76 11.62 13.03
N LYS A 359 -4.56 12.73 13.74
CA LYS A 359 -5.34 13.96 13.58
C LYS A 359 -4.78 14.78 12.42
N ILE A 360 -5.67 15.43 11.67
CA ILE A 360 -5.33 16.45 10.69
C ILE A 360 -5.86 17.78 11.21
N LEU A 361 -5.02 18.81 11.21
CA LEU A 361 -5.36 20.16 11.61
C LEU A 361 -5.03 21.13 10.47
N LEU A 362 -5.95 22.06 10.19
CA LEU A 362 -5.73 23.15 9.25
C LEU A 362 -5.45 24.42 10.04
N LYS A 363 -4.32 25.08 9.76
CA LYS A 363 -3.94 26.32 10.45
C LYS A 363 -3.65 27.42 9.44
N THR A 364 -4.46 28.48 9.46
CA THR A 364 -4.24 29.68 8.66
C THR A 364 -3.06 30.49 9.21
N ILE A 365 -2.22 30.98 8.31
CA ILE A 365 -0.98 31.72 8.61
C ILE A 365 -1.07 33.13 8.00
N PRO A 366 -1.08 34.20 8.84
CA PRO A 366 -0.98 35.58 8.38
C PRO A 366 0.41 35.92 7.77
N PRO A 367 0.53 36.95 6.93
CA PRO A 367 -0.54 37.83 6.43
C PRO A 367 -1.26 37.28 5.20
N ASN A 368 -0.70 36.28 4.50
CA ASN A 368 -1.20 35.80 3.21
C ASN A 368 -2.47 34.91 3.33
N ASN A 369 -2.89 34.57 4.55
CA ASN A 369 -3.99 33.65 4.86
C ASN A 369 -3.84 32.26 4.22
N TRP A 370 -2.60 31.82 4.02
CA TRP A 370 -2.29 30.47 3.56
C TRP A 370 -2.48 29.43 4.66
N VAL A 371 -2.75 28.18 4.29
CA VAL A 371 -3.04 27.10 5.23
C VAL A 371 -1.86 26.14 5.36
N ASN A 372 -1.43 25.92 6.60
CA ASN A 372 -0.61 24.76 6.94
C ASN A 372 -1.50 23.56 7.27
N VAL A 373 -1.23 22.42 6.64
CA VAL A 373 -1.86 21.13 6.97
C VAL A 373 -0.95 20.36 7.91
N ILE A 374 -1.37 20.22 9.16
CA ILE A 374 -0.60 19.58 10.23
C ILE A 374 -1.13 18.15 10.43
N LEU A 375 -0.30 17.17 10.10
CA LEU A 375 -0.59 15.75 10.16
C LEU A 375 0.08 15.11 11.36
N GLU A 376 -0.70 14.72 12.36
CA GLU A 376 -0.21 13.93 13.48
C GLU A 376 -0.24 12.45 13.14
N PHE A 377 0.83 11.73 13.43
CA PHE A 377 0.92 10.28 13.22
C PHE A 377 0.96 9.52 14.55
N LYS A 378 0.27 8.38 14.55
CA LYS A 378 0.28 7.40 15.64
C LYS A 378 1.39 6.39 15.41
N ASN A 379 1.80 5.76 16.51
CA ASN A 379 2.78 4.67 16.51
C ASN A 379 4.16 5.06 15.97
N VAL A 380 4.54 6.33 15.94
CA VAL A 380 5.89 6.78 15.55
C VAL A 380 6.87 6.41 16.66
N ALA A 381 7.98 5.77 16.33
CA ALA A 381 8.97 5.45 17.35
C ALA A 381 9.86 6.67 17.60
N LYS A 382 9.69 7.28 18.78
CA LYS A 382 10.32 8.53 19.23
C LYS A 382 9.96 9.74 18.36
N GLU A 383 10.45 9.76 17.13
CA GLU A 383 10.26 10.83 16.17
C GLU A 383 10.52 10.35 14.73
N PHE A 384 10.07 11.15 13.79
CA PHE A 384 10.42 11.05 12.39
C PHE A 384 11.81 11.60 12.12
N VAL A 385 12.48 11.00 11.14
CA VAL A 385 13.80 11.32 10.66
C VAL A 385 13.76 11.37 9.14
N VAL A 386 14.51 12.33 8.59
CA VAL A 386 14.75 12.49 7.16
C VAL A 386 16.27 12.56 6.97
N PRO A 387 16.84 11.94 5.91
CA PRO A 387 18.28 12.01 5.68
C PRO A 387 18.77 13.46 5.61
N GLU A 388 19.95 13.71 6.18
CA GLU A 388 20.58 15.03 6.18
C GLU A 388 20.75 15.57 4.75
N GLY A 389 20.45 16.85 4.55
CA GLY A 389 20.51 17.51 3.24
C GLY A 389 19.39 17.15 2.26
N ILE A 390 18.44 16.28 2.65
CA ILE A 390 17.30 15.88 1.80
C ILE A 390 16.00 16.49 2.34
N ARG A 391 15.19 17.09 1.45
CA ARG A 391 13.87 17.61 1.83
C ARG A 391 12.90 16.48 2.15
N PRO A 392 12.07 16.59 3.19
CA PRO A 392 10.96 15.67 3.41
C PRO A 392 10.03 15.66 2.19
N SER A 393 9.54 14.49 1.79
CA SER A 393 8.73 14.34 0.58
C SER A 393 7.72 13.19 0.72
N GLY A 394 6.90 13.01 -0.32
CA GLY A 394 5.89 11.96 -0.42
C GLY A 394 4.46 12.44 -0.27
N PHE A 395 4.20 13.71 0.06
CA PHE A 395 2.85 14.26 0.19
C PHE A 395 2.39 15.02 -1.04
N SER A 396 1.10 14.96 -1.32
CA SER A 396 0.46 15.64 -2.43
C SER A 396 -0.96 16.06 -2.05
N ILE A 397 -1.40 17.23 -2.52
CA ILE A 397 -2.77 17.72 -2.37
C ILE A 397 -3.35 17.94 -3.76
N GLY A 398 -4.60 17.57 -3.99
CA GLY A 398 -5.23 17.55 -5.32
C GLY A 398 -6.75 17.69 -5.31
N ASP A 399 -7.33 17.86 -6.50
CA ASP A 399 -8.78 17.84 -6.74
C ASP A 399 -9.07 17.52 -8.24
N PRO A 400 -9.30 16.25 -8.61
CA PRO A 400 -8.98 15.02 -7.87
C PRO A 400 -7.48 14.67 -7.94
N GLU A 401 -6.79 15.14 -8.97
CA GLU A 401 -5.36 14.90 -9.20
C GLU A 401 -4.49 15.87 -8.38
N PRO A 402 -3.31 15.46 -7.90
CA PRO A 402 -2.35 16.35 -7.27
C PRO A 402 -1.95 17.56 -8.09
N GLY A 403 -1.85 18.71 -7.41
CA GLY A 403 -1.31 19.94 -7.95
C GLY A 403 -0.13 20.47 -7.14
N PRO A 404 0.56 21.52 -7.63
CA PRO A 404 1.70 22.16 -6.95
C PRO A 404 1.23 23.06 -5.80
N PHE A 405 0.55 22.47 -4.81
CA PHE A 405 0.00 23.21 -3.67
C PHE A 405 0.91 23.25 -2.46
N ILE A 406 1.81 22.27 -2.30
CA ILE A 406 2.74 22.18 -1.18
C ILE A 406 4.08 22.78 -1.63
N TYR A 407 4.50 23.88 -1.01
CA TYR A 407 5.79 24.50 -1.33
C TYR A 407 6.90 24.12 -0.35
N ASP A 408 6.56 23.60 0.84
CA ASP A 408 7.51 23.16 1.85
C ASP A 408 6.89 22.11 2.78
N ILE A 409 7.72 21.23 3.34
CA ILE A 409 7.32 20.18 4.28
C ILE A 409 8.30 20.19 5.45
N GLU A 410 7.75 20.35 6.66
CA GLU A 410 8.50 20.22 7.90
C GLU A 410 8.11 18.95 8.65
N VAL A 411 9.09 18.37 9.33
CA VAL A 411 8.92 17.19 10.17
C VAL A 411 9.31 17.55 11.58
N ASN A 412 8.43 17.28 12.55
CA ASN A 412 8.67 17.55 13.96
C ASN A 412 8.07 16.43 14.81
N LYS A 413 8.91 15.68 15.52
CA LYS A 413 8.50 14.53 16.34
C LYS A 413 7.63 13.55 15.54
N ASN A 414 6.36 13.40 15.88
CA ASN A 414 5.39 12.53 15.21
C ASN A 414 4.47 13.31 14.25
N THR A 415 4.83 14.54 13.89
CA THR A 415 4.01 15.43 13.06
C THR A 415 4.73 15.75 11.76
N VAL A 416 3.95 15.82 10.68
CA VAL A 416 4.38 16.39 9.39
C VAL A 416 3.53 17.62 9.12
N ILE A 417 4.17 18.74 8.79
CA ILE A 417 3.52 20.02 8.49
C ILE A 417 3.71 20.31 7.01
N LEU A 418 2.62 20.32 6.25
CA LEU A 418 2.62 20.71 4.84
C LEU A 418 2.31 22.20 4.75
N LYS A 419 3.25 23.00 4.28
CA LYS A 419 3.01 24.43 4.02
C LYS A 419 2.47 24.57 2.60
N THR A 420 1.28 25.17 2.49
CA THR A 420 0.57 25.26 1.21
C THR A 420 0.39 26.70 0.75
N ASN A 421 0.27 26.91 -0.56
CA ASN A 421 -0.12 28.19 -1.15
C ASN A 421 -1.65 28.38 -1.23
N LEU A 422 -2.41 27.58 -0.49
CA LEU A 422 -3.87 27.58 -0.52
C LEU A 422 -4.44 28.43 0.60
N SER A 423 -5.48 29.22 0.29
CA SER A 423 -6.29 29.91 1.29
C SER A 423 -7.15 28.94 2.10
N SER A 424 -7.76 29.44 3.17
CA SER A 424 -8.75 28.68 3.94
C SER A 424 -9.93 28.20 3.10
N SER A 425 -10.35 28.92 2.06
CA SER A 425 -11.40 28.46 1.13
C SER A 425 -10.88 27.50 0.06
N GLY A 426 -9.63 27.69 -0.39
CA GLY A 426 -9.01 26.88 -1.43
C GLY A 426 -8.69 25.46 -0.98
N ILE A 427 -8.35 25.26 0.30
CA ILE A 427 -8.05 23.93 0.88
C ILE A 427 -9.31 23.06 1.05
N GLU A 428 -10.48 23.68 1.18
CA GLU A 428 -11.77 23.00 1.40
C GLU A 428 -12.12 22.12 0.21
N GLY A 429 -12.39 20.84 0.46
CA GLY A 429 -12.75 19.89 -0.58
C GLY A 429 -11.56 19.15 -1.20
N LYS A 430 -10.31 19.55 -0.89
CA LYS A 430 -9.14 18.93 -1.51
C LYS A 430 -8.81 17.57 -0.91
N LEU A 431 -8.14 16.75 -1.71
CA LEU A 431 -7.69 15.41 -1.34
C LEU A 431 -6.19 15.41 -1.04
N LEU A 432 -5.83 14.90 0.13
CA LEU A 432 -4.46 14.65 0.57
C LEU A 432 -4.07 13.20 0.30
N TYR A 433 -2.85 13.02 -0.19
CA TYR A 433 -2.23 11.73 -0.43
C TYR A 433 -0.83 11.68 0.18
N HIS A 434 -0.41 10.49 0.59
CA HIS A 434 0.99 10.15 0.79
C HIS A 434 1.37 9.01 -0.14
N GLY A 435 2.39 9.20 -0.98
CA GLY A 435 2.84 8.24 -1.98
C GLY A 435 1.95 8.16 -3.21
N TYR A 436 1.44 9.29 -3.72
CA TYR A 436 0.61 9.32 -4.93
C TYR A 436 1.40 8.98 -6.19
N GLY A 437 0.79 8.24 -7.11
CA GLY A 437 1.40 7.79 -8.35
C GLY A 437 2.05 6.41 -8.22
N THR A 438 2.60 5.93 -9.33
CA THR A 438 3.33 4.65 -9.38
C THR A 438 4.79 4.79 -8.92
N ASP A 439 5.43 5.94 -9.15
CA ASP A 439 6.82 6.21 -8.77
C ASP A 439 7.02 7.42 -7.83
N PRO A 440 6.37 7.46 -6.64
CA PRO A 440 6.55 8.57 -5.71
C PRO A 440 7.90 8.48 -4.97
N TYR A 441 8.47 9.64 -4.67
CA TYR A 441 9.61 9.75 -3.76
C TYR A 441 9.13 9.92 -2.31
N CYS A 442 9.25 8.87 -1.49
CA CYS A 442 8.89 8.89 -0.07
C CYS A 442 10.13 8.65 0.81
N ASN A 443 10.41 9.52 1.77
CA ASN A 443 11.65 9.45 2.56
C ASN A 443 11.49 9.69 4.07
N ILE A 444 10.27 9.92 4.56
CA ILE A 444 10.02 10.17 5.99
C ILE A 444 9.86 8.84 6.73
N ARG A 445 10.85 8.53 7.56
CA ARG A 445 10.89 7.32 8.39
C ARG A 445 10.92 7.69 9.86
N ASP A 446 10.63 6.77 10.76
CA ASP A 446 10.92 6.97 12.18
C ASP A 446 12.34 6.52 12.56
N THR A 447 12.72 6.72 13.83
CA THR A 447 14.03 6.29 14.36
C THR A 447 14.32 4.78 14.27
N HIS A 448 13.30 3.95 14.01
CA HIS A 448 13.47 2.50 13.77
C HIS A 448 13.52 2.17 12.26
N GLY A 449 13.50 3.17 11.39
CA GLY A 449 13.55 3.03 9.94
C GLY A 449 12.21 2.61 9.31
N ARG A 450 11.08 2.76 10.04
CA ARG A 450 9.74 2.45 9.54
C ARG A 450 9.20 3.65 8.78
N LEU A 451 8.73 3.43 7.57
CA LEU A 451 8.21 4.49 6.69
C LEU A 451 6.74 4.79 7.02
N ILE A 452 6.32 6.04 6.78
CA ILE A 452 4.89 6.36 6.64
C ILE A 452 4.32 5.52 5.48
N PRO A 453 3.21 4.78 5.67
CA PRO A 453 2.62 3.98 4.60
C PRO A 453 2.05 4.88 3.49
N VAL A 454 1.91 4.33 2.29
CA VAL A 454 1.09 4.97 1.25
C VAL A 454 -0.36 4.97 1.71
N PHE A 455 -1.02 6.12 1.64
CA PHE A 455 -2.43 6.25 1.98
C PHE A 455 -3.07 7.42 1.23
N GLY A 456 -4.38 7.36 1.10
CA GLY A 456 -5.17 8.40 0.47
C GLY A 456 -6.22 7.80 -0.47
N PRO A 457 -7.14 8.63 -0.98
CA PRO A 457 -7.32 10.05 -0.64
C PRO A 457 -7.79 10.28 0.80
N VAL A 458 -7.34 11.38 1.41
CA VAL A 458 -7.86 11.90 2.69
C VAL A 458 -8.44 13.29 2.45
N TRP A 459 -9.70 13.48 2.79
CA TRP A 459 -10.39 14.75 2.60
C TRP A 459 -9.85 15.84 3.54
N LEU A 460 -9.60 17.04 3.00
CA LEU A 460 -9.21 18.24 3.74
C LEU A 460 -10.39 19.21 3.81
N GLY A 461 -10.68 19.69 5.02
CA GLY A 461 -11.81 20.59 5.27
C GLY A 461 -13.17 19.89 5.19
N GLU A 462 -14.19 20.67 4.87
CA GLU A 462 -15.57 20.29 4.61
C GLU A 462 -15.74 19.56 3.29
N TYR A 463 -16.67 18.61 3.28
CA TYR A 463 -17.09 17.89 2.08
C TYR A 463 -17.90 18.81 1.17
N ARG A 464 -17.40 18.99 -0.07
CA ARG A 464 -17.98 19.85 -1.10
C ARG A 464 -17.98 19.12 -2.43
N ALA A 465 -19.07 19.22 -3.19
CA ALA A 465 -19.16 18.69 -4.55
C ALA A 465 -18.79 19.82 -5.50
N LEU A 466 -17.55 19.81 -5.98
CA LEU A 466 -16.95 20.92 -6.75
C LEU A 466 -16.62 20.45 -8.15
N THR A 467 -16.85 21.31 -9.14
CA THR A 467 -16.20 21.15 -10.44
C THR A 467 -14.71 21.47 -10.29
N PRO A 468 -13.86 21.00 -11.22
CA PRO A 468 -12.53 21.58 -11.40
C PRO A 468 -12.62 23.11 -11.59
N MET A 469 -11.50 23.80 -11.36
CA MET A 469 -11.41 25.21 -11.72
C MET A 469 -11.54 25.37 -13.22
N PHE A 470 -12.36 26.34 -13.65
CA PHE A 470 -12.56 26.65 -15.05
C PHE A 470 -11.32 27.36 -15.56
N THR A 471 -10.55 26.67 -16.40
CA THR A 471 -9.28 27.16 -16.98
C THR A 471 -9.38 27.39 -18.47
N GLU A 472 -10.54 27.16 -19.07
CA GLU A 472 -10.79 27.43 -20.48
C GLU A 472 -12.01 28.32 -20.62
N TRP A 473 -11.87 29.42 -21.32
CA TRP A 473 -12.90 30.45 -21.47
C TRP A 473 -12.92 30.97 -22.90
N PHE A 474 -14.08 31.37 -23.37
CA PHE A 474 -14.15 32.36 -24.44
C PHE A 474 -13.94 33.72 -23.80
N VAL A 475 -12.92 34.45 -24.24
CA VAL A 475 -12.55 35.75 -23.67
C VAL A 475 -12.73 36.82 -24.73
N SER A 476 -13.38 37.93 -24.36
CA SER A 476 -13.42 39.14 -25.16
C SER A 476 -12.68 40.24 -24.41
N PHE A 477 -11.60 40.74 -25.02
CA PHE A 477 -10.70 41.70 -24.39
C PHE A 477 -9.86 42.45 -25.43
N PRO A 478 -9.66 43.77 -25.29
CA PRO A 478 -10.42 44.68 -24.42
C PRO A 478 -11.80 45.00 -25.02
N VAL A 479 -12.83 45.10 -24.19
CA VAL A 479 -14.15 45.60 -24.61
C VAL A 479 -14.30 47.04 -24.14
N GLU A 480 -14.59 47.96 -25.06
CA GLU A 480 -14.83 49.36 -24.71
C GLU A 480 -16.01 49.51 -23.76
N ILE A 481 -15.93 50.47 -22.82
CA ILE A 481 -17.01 50.70 -21.87
C ILE A 481 -18.21 51.31 -22.63
N PRO A 482 -19.39 50.67 -22.61
CA PRO A 482 -20.57 51.19 -23.29
C PRO A 482 -21.03 52.54 -22.74
N GLU A 483 -21.78 53.29 -23.55
CA GLU A 483 -22.41 54.53 -23.10
C GLU A 483 -23.30 54.28 -21.86
N ASN A 484 -23.21 55.16 -20.86
CA ASN A 484 -23.91 55.05 -19.56
C ASN A 484 -23.47 53.87 -18.66
N VAL A 485 -22.31 53.26 -18.94
CA VAL A 485 -21.66 52.30 -18.05
C VAL A 485 -20.40 52.93 -17.45
N ASP A 486 -20.13 52.67 -16.17
CA ASP A 486 -18.89 53.11 -15.52
C ASP A 486 -17.86 51.96 -15.38
N PRO A 487 -16.58 52.26 -15.08
CA PRO A 487 -15.56 51.23 -14.86
C PRO A 487 -15.83 50.27 -13.68
N LYS A 488 -16.80 50.59 -12.81
CA LYS A 488 -17.28 49.72 -11.74
C LYS A 488 -18.42 48.79 -12.20
N LEU A 489 -18.70 48.79 -13.50
CA LEU A 489 -19.73 48.00 -14.18
C LEU A 489 -21.16 48.39 -13.76
N ASN A 490 -21.35 49.56 -13.15
CA ASN A 490 -22.70 50.09 -12.92
C ASN A 490 -23.36 50.40 -14.26
N GLY A 491 -24.62 50.01 -14.42
CA GLY A 491 -25.36 50.18 -15.67
C GLY A 491 -25.06 49.12 -16.75
N LEU A 492 -24.04 48.25 -16.58
CA LEU A 492 -23.73 47.20 -17.53
C LEU A 492 -24.83 46.12 -17.55
N LYS A 493 -25.34 45.80 -18.75
CA LYS A 493 -26.36 44.77 -19.03
C LYS A 493 -25.83 43.78 -20.08
N PHE A 494 -26.43 42.58 -20.13
CA PHE A 494 -26.02 41.52 -21.06
C PHE A 494 -26.16 41.93 -22.54
N GLU A 495 -27.20 42.71 -22.87
CA GLU A 495 -27.45 43.24 -24.23
C GLU A 495 -26.28 44.05 -24.79
N HIS A 496 -25.44 44.64 -23.94
CA HIS A 496 -24.25 45.39 -24.36
C HIS A 496 -23.15 44.50 -24.95
N PHE A 497 -23.26 43.17 -24.83
CA PHE A 497 -22.29 42.22 -25.38
C PHE A 497 -22.59 41.83 -26.83
N GLY A 498 -23.61 42.42 -27.46
CA GLY A 498 -23.91 42.21 -28.88
C GLY A 498 -22.73 42.63 -29.77
N GLY A 499 -22.23 41.70 -30.59
CA GLY A 499 -21.19 41.99 -31.59
C GLY A 499 -19.75 41.95 -31.07
N VAL A 500 -19.50 41.57 -29.82
CA VAL A 500 -18.13 41.38 -29.31
C VAL A 500 -17.47 40.14 -29.94
N SER A 501 -16.17 40.23 -30.20
CA SER A 501 -15.38 39.09 -30.70
C SER A 501 -14.88 38.23 -29.54
N TRP A 502 -15.01 36.91 -29.67
CA TRP A 502 -14.58 35.96 -28.65
C TRP A 502 -13.35 35.17 -29.13
N GLU A 503 -12.33 35.10 -28.27
CA GLU A 503 -11.16 34.24 -28.45
C GLU A 503 -11.21 33.09 -27.45
N GLN A 504 -11.05 31.84 -27.90
CA GLN A 504 -10.92 30.74 -26.97
C GLN A 504 -9.53 30.77 -26.33
N MET A 505 -9.48 30.93 -25.01
CA MET A 505 -8.26 30.96 -24.23
C MET A 505 -8.21 29.79 -23.24
N LYS A 506 -7.03 29.16 -23.14
CA LYS A 506 -6.71 28.16 -22.13
C LYS A 506 -5.62 28.69 -21.21
N PHE A 507 -5.92 28.77 -19.93
CA PHE A 507 -5.03 29.26 -18.89
C PHE A 507 -4.24 28.10 -18.27
N GLN A 508 -2.96 28.33 -17.99
CA GLN A 508 -2.06 27.31 -17.42
C GLN A 508 -2.31 27.09 -15.92
N GLY A 509 -2.91 28.06 -15.24
CA GLY A 509 -3.18 28.05 -13.81
C GLY A 509 -4.67 28.06 -13.48
N ARG A 510 -4.97 27.83 -12.20
CA ARG A 510 -6.34 27.94 -11.66
C ARG A 510 -6.87 29.38 -11.68
N PHE A 511 -5.95 30.34 -11.65
CA PHE A 511 -6.24 31.75 -11.87
C PHE A 511 -6.16 32.02 -13.37
N CYS A 512 -7.23 32.56 -13.95
CA CYS A 512 -7.26 32.96 -15.34
C CYS A 512 -6.56 34.32 -15.48
N ASP A 513 -5.24 34.28 -15.42
CA ASP A 513 -4.35 35.45 -15.40
C ASP A 513 -4.22 36.09 -16.79
N LEU A 514 -4.52 37.38 -16.86
CA LEU A 514 -4.41 38.26 -18.02
C LEU A 514 -3.50 39.46 -17.72
N HIS A 515 -2.80 39.50 -16.59
CA HIS A 515 -2.01 40.65 -16.13
C HIS A 515 -1.03 41.16 -17.19
N GLU A 516 -0.28 40.27 -17.83
CA GLU A 516 0.67 40.67 -18.89
C GLU A 516 -0.05 41.37 -20.04
N LYS A 517 -1.18 40.82 -20.51
CA LYS A 517 -1.98 41.42 -21.59
C LYS A 517 -2.61 42.76 -21.17
N ILE A 518 -3.13 42.84 -19.94
CA ILE A 518 -3.78 44.02 -19.37
C ILE A 518 -2.78 45.16 -19.17
N SER A 519 -1.57 44.87 -18.70
CA SER A 519 -0.55 45.88 -18.39
C SER A 519 -0.13 46.73 -19.60
N LEU A 520 -0.32 46.23 -20.82
CA LEU A 520 -0.02 46.93 -22.07
C LEU A 520 -0.94 48.14 -22.35
N PHE A 521 -2.05 48.27 -21.62
CA PHE A 521 -3.05 49.32 -21.82
C PHE A 521 -2.88 50.53 -20.88
N GLY A 522 -1.84 50.53 -20.03
CA GLY A 522 -1.52 51.64 -19.13
C GLY A 522 -2.63 51.88 -18.09
N ASP A 523 -3.16 53.11 -18.01
CA ASP A 523 -4.24 53.46 -17.06
C ASP A 523 -5.64 53.48 -17.71
N LYS A 524 -5.80 52.92 -18.92
CA LYS A 524 -7.10 52.91 -19.61
C LYS A 524 -8.09 51.98 -18.93
N ASP A 525 -9.35 52.38 -18.95
CA ASP A 525 -10.47 51.57 -18.48
C ASP A 525 -11.20 50.87 -19.63
N PHE A 526 -11.51 49.60 -19.45
CA PHE A 526 -12.22 48.71 -20.37
C PHE A 526 -12.84 47.54 -19.58
N ILE A 527 -13.61 46.70 -20.28
CA ILE A 527 -14.23 45.50 -19.73
C ILE A 527 -13.52 44.26 -20.30
N ILE A 528 -13.38 43.25 -19.46
CA ILE A 528 -12.94 41.91 -19.83
C ILE A 528 -14.14 40.99 -19.69
N LEU A 529 -14.51 40.29 -20.76
CA LEU A 529 -15.59 39.31 -20.70
C LEU A 529 -15.02 37.90 -20.74
N PHE A 530 -15.53 37.04 -19.86
CA PHE A 530 -15.31 35.61 -19.88
C PHE A 530 -16.67 34.94 -20.10
N SER A 531 -16.77 34.05 -21.07
CA SER A 531 -17.99 33.26 -21.32
C SER A 531 -17.65 31.78 -21.43
N ARG A 532 -18.52 30.94 -20.87
CA ARG A 532 -18.44 29.50 -21.03
C ARG A 532 -19.83 28.87 -21.01
N LYS A 533 -20.00 27.83 -21.81
CA LYS A 533 -21.18 26.97 -21.74
C LYS A 533 -20.94 25.81 -20.80
N ILE A 534 -21.99 25.42 -20.11
CA ILE A 534 -22.01 24.24 -19.26
C ILE A 534 -23.22 23.39 -19.60
N ARG A 535 -23.08 22.08 -19.44
CA ARG A 535 -24.18 21.13 -19.50
C ARG A 535 -24.54 20.67 -18.10
N ILE A 536 -25.82 20.76 -17.77
CA ILE A 536 -26.39 20.29 -16.53
C ILE A 536 -27.14 18.99 -16.83
N PRO A 537 -26.68 17.83 -16.29
CA PRO A 537 -27.28 16.54 -16.63
C PRO A 537 -28.67 16.34 -16.00
N GLU A 538 -28.91 16.90 -14.83
CA GLU A 538 -30.18 16.83 -14.08
C GLU A 538 -30.37 18.15 -13.31
N PRO A 539 -31.59 18.55 -12.92
CA PRO A 539 -31.79 19.80 -12.17
C PRO A 539 -30.94 19.87 -10.90
N MET A 540 -30.29 21.01 -10.65
CA MET A 540 -29.37 21.18 -9.51
C MET A 540 -29.48 22.55 -8.83
N LYS A 541 -29.23 22.57 -7.52
CA LYS A 541 -28.93 23.77 -6.75
C LYS A 541 -27.42 23.99 -6.68
N LEU A 542 -26.98 25.18 -7.09
CA LEU A 542 -25.57 25.47 -7.35
C LEU A 542 -25.11 26.73 -6.59
N LEU A 543 -23.80 26.79 -6.32
CA LEU A 543 -23.10 28.02 -5.96
C LEU A 543 -22.04 28.34 -7.01
N ALA A 544 -22.05 29.55 -7.54
CA ALA A 544 -20.95 30.10 -8.30
C ALA A 544 -19.88 30.53 -7.30
N CYS A 545 -18.79 29.77 -7.25
CA CYS A 545 -17.68 30.00 -6.34
C CYS A 545 -16.63 30.81 -7.08
N PHE A 546 -16.51 32.08 -6.70
CA PHE A 546 -15.87 33.08 -7.53
C PHE A 546 -14.81 33.87 -6.77
N GLY A 547 -13.66 34.10 -7.41
CA GLY A 547 -12.60 34.99 -6.96
C GLY A 547 -12.20 35.94 -8.08
N TYR A 548 -11.95 37.20 -7.76
CA TYR A 548 -11.74 38.27 -8.74
C TYR A 548 -10.91 39.39 -8.10
N ASP A 549 -10.16 40.14 -8.90
CA ASP A 549 -9.31 41.23 -8.42
C ASP A 549 -9.70 42.62 -8.95
N GLY A 550 -10.99 42.87 -9.10
CA GLY A 550 -11.55 44.20 -9.37
C GLY A 550 -13.07 44.18 -9.47
N PRO A 551 -13.71 45.26 -9.94
CA PRO A 551 -15.16 45.33 -10.10
C PRO A 551 -15.65 44.21 -11.00
N VAL A 552 -16.72 43.53 -10.62
CA VAL A 552 -17.11 42.29 -11.31
C VAL A 552 -18.61 42.07 -11.35
N LYS A 553 -19.09 41.46 -12.43
CA LYS A 553 -20.50 41.12 -12.61
C LYS A 553 -20.66 39.76 -13.28
N LEU A 554 -21.66 38.99 -12.89
CA LEU A 554 -21.89 37.61 -13.31
C LEU A 554 -23.33 37.41 -13.75
N TRP A 555 -23.48 36.76 -14.91
CA TRP A 555 -24.75 36.34 -15.50
C TRP A 555 -24.78 34.84 -15.70
N VAL A 556 -25.98 34.28 -15.54
CA VAL A 556 -26.31 32.91 -15.95
C VAL A 556 -27.54 32.98 -16.84
N ASP A 557 -27.44 32.45 -18.06
CA ASP A 557 -28.47 32.59 -19.10
C ASP A 557 -28.99 34.01 -19.25
N GLU A 558 -28.04 34.93 -19.46
CA GLU A 558 -28.29 36.36 -19.69
C GLU A 558 -28.90 37.11 -18.48
N LYS A 559 -29.23 36.41 -17.39
CA LYS A 559 -29.76 36.98 -16.16
C LYS A 559 -28.64 37.30 -15.18
N GLU A 560 -28.59 38.54 -14.73
CA GLU A 560 -27.64 38.98 -13.71
C GLU A 560 -27.94 38.29 -12.37
N ILE A 561 -26.93 37.66 -11.79
CA ILE A 561 -27.05 37.00 -10.48
C ILE A 561 -26.10 37.58 -9.42
N PHE A 562 -25.09 38.38 -9.83
CA PHE A 562 -24.14 38.98 -8.90
C PHE A 562 -23.42 40.20 -9.50
N HIS A 563 -23.18 41.19 -8.65
CA HIS A 563 -22.38 42.39 -8.95
C HIS A 563 -21.64 42.82 -7.69
N ASP A 564 -20.32 43.02 -7.79
CA ASP A 564 -19.51 43.72 -6.80
C ASP A 564 -18.78 44.90 -7.49
N PRO A 565 -19.23 46.15 -7.29
CA PRO A 565 -18.64 47.32 -7.93
C PRO A 565 -17.31 47.77 -7.30
N GLU A 566 -17.02 47.35 -6.07
CA GLU A 566 -15.75 47.70 -5.41
C GLU A 566 -14.66 46.66 -5.70
N GLY A 567 -15.09 45.40 -5.92
CA GLY A 567 -14.18 44.31 -6.19
C GLY A 567 -13.35 43.89 -4.97
N THR A 568 -12.36 43.04 -5.21
CA THR A 568 -11.31 42.76 -4.23
C THR A 568 -9.94 42.93 -4.85
N ASN A 569 -8.86 43.05 -4.07
CA ASN A 569 -7.49 42.95 -4.56
C ASN A 569 -6.57 42.58 -3.38
N PRO A 570 -5.85 41.44 -3.42
CA PRO A 570 -5.78 40.46 -4.52
C PRO A 570 -7.01 39.54 -4.60
N ALA A 571 -7.13 38.79 -5.70
CA ALA A 571 -8.17 37.77 -5.88
C ALA A 571 -7.94 36.58 -4.95
N TYR A 572 -9.00 36.13 -4.27
CA TYR A 572 -9.00 34.90 -3.47
C TYR A 572 -10.05 33.90 -3.99
N GLU A 573 -9.70 32.62 -4.02
CA GLU A 573 -10.62 31.54 -4.40
C GLU A 573 -11.89 31.55 -3.55
N ASP A 574 -13.04 31.36 -4.19
CA ASP A 574 -14.37 31.31 -3.57
C ASP A 574 -14.68 32.54 -2.66
N ARG A 575 -14.10 33.71 -2.96
CA ARG A 575 -14.35 34.96 -2.22
C ARG A 575 -15.83 35.31 -2.16
N ALA A 576 -16.54 35.11 -3.28
CA ALA A 576 -17.98 35.20 -3.38
C ALA A 576 -18.57 33.80 -3.66
N LYS A 577 -19.74 33.53 -3.08
CA LYS A 577 -20.53 32.33 -3.31
C LYS A 577 -21.96 32.74 -3.61
N VAL A 578 -22.36 32.64 -4.86
CA VAL A 578 -23.64 33.14 -5.36
C VAL A 578 -24.54 31.97 -5.68
N LYS A 579 -25.73 31.93 -5.08
CA LYS A 579 -26.66 30.82 -5.26
C LYS A 579 -27.50 30.98 -6.52
N PHE A 580 -27.63 29.91 -7.28
CA PHE A 580 -28.53 29.82 -8.43
C PHE A 580 -29.02 28.36 -8.62
N GLU A 581 -30.02 28.16 -9.45
CA GLU A 581 -30.60 26.85 -9.76
C GLU A 581 -30.71 26.71 -11.27
N LEU A 582 -30.43 25.53 -11.81
CA LEU A 582 -30.51 25.22 -13.24
C LEU A 582 -31.26 23.92 -13.44
N ASP A 583 -32.05 23.86 -14.52
CA ASP A 583 -32.67 22.64 -15.01
C ASP A 583 -31.68 21.80 -15.83
N SER A 584 -32.09 20.61 -16.27
CA SER A 584 -31.28 19.80 -17.20
C SER A 584 -31.21 20.48 -18.56
N GLY A 585 -30.01 20.62 -19.12
CA GLY A 585 -29.81 21.32 -20.40
C GLY A 585 -28.45 21.97 -20.55
N GLU A 586 -28.31 22.79 -21.60
CA GLU A 586 -27.14 23.65 -21.81
C GLU A 586 -27.43 25.06 -21.30
N HIS A 587 -26.48 25.62 -20.57
CA HIS A 587 -26.57 26.92 -19.95
C HIS A 587 -25.30 27.73 -20.23
N SER A 588 -25.41 29.05 -20.14
CA SER A 588 -24.31 29.98 -20.36
C SER A 588 -23.94 30.70 -19.06
N ILE A 589 -22.64 30.84 -18.84
CA ILE A 589 -22.06 31.64 -17.76
C ILE A 589 -21.26 32.75 -18.42
N THR A 590 -21.56 33.99 -18.06
CA THR A 590 -20.80 35.16 -18.54
C THR A 590 -20.37 36.02 -17.36
N ILE A 591 -19.11 36.42 -17.35
CA ILE A 591 -18.49 37.21 -16.29
C ILE A 591 -17.89 38.45 -16.94
N ALA A 592 -18.20 39.63 -16.41
CA ALA A 592 -17.53 40.87 -16.74
C ALA A 592 -16.61 41.28 -15.60
N LEU A 593 -15.36 41.59 -15.91
CA LEU A 593 -14.37 42.15 -14.99
C LEU A 593 -13.98 43.54 -15.51
N GLY A 594 -14.17 44.58 -14.69
CA GLY A 594 -13.74 45.93 -15.00
C GLY A 594 -12.24 46.05 -14.80
N SER A 595 -11.52 46.65 -15.76
CA SER A 595 -10.05 46.75 -15.75
C SER A 595 -9.46 47.51 -14.56
N ASN A 596 -10.23 48.40 -13.93
CA ASN A 596 -9.83 49.23 -12.80
C ASN A 596 -8.44 49.88 -12.98
N LYS A 597 -8.26 50.61 -14.08
CA LYS A 597 -6.98 51.21 -14.52
C LYS A 597 -5.86 50.16 -14.62
N CYS A 598 -6.17 49.04 -15.26
CA CYS A 598 -5.29 47.90 -15.47
C CYS A 598 -4.70 47.27 -14.18
N ARG A 599 -5.36 47.45 -13.02
CA ARG A 599 -4.93 46.85 -11.75
C ARG A 599 -5.49 45.46 -11.50
N VAL A 600 -6.40 45.00 -12.36
CA VAL A 600 -6.96 43.64 -12.31
C VAL A 600 -6.07 42.67 -13.08
N TRP A 601 -5.95 41.44 -12.60
CA TRP A 601 -5.19 40.39 -13.24
C TRP A 601 -6.09 39.27 -13.74
N GLY A 602 -7.27 39.02 -13.16
CA GLY A 602 -8.14 37.96 -13.65
C GLY A 602 -9.13 37.38 -12.64
N ILE A 603 -9.52 36.13 -12.87
CA ILE A 603 -10.56 35.45 -12.09
C ILE A 603 -10.22 33.99 -11.71
N TYR A 604 -10.80 33.54 -10.60
CA TYR A 604 -11.00 32.13 -10.25
C TYR A 604 -12.49 31.83 -10.37
N PHE A 605 -12.88 30.73 -11.01
CA PHE A 605 -14.27 30.33 -11.04
C PHE A 605 -14.43 28.81 -11.05
N ARG A 606 -15.38 28.32 -10.26
CA ARG A 606 -15.86 26.94 -10.25
C ARG A 606 -17.30 26.90 -9.74
N ILE A 607 -17.93 25.75 -9.86
CA ILE A 607 -19.30 25.54 -9.39
C ILE A 607 -19.30 24.51 -8.26
N GLU A 608 -20.06 24.80 -7.20
CA GLU A 608 -20.37 23.85 -6.14
C GLU A 608 -21.82 23.39 -6.25
N ARG A 609 -22.05 22.07 -6.21
CA ARG A 609 -23.39 21.49 -6.11
C ARG A 609 -23.77 21.32 -4.64
N ILE A 610 -24.87 21.94 -4.23
CA ILE A 610 -25.24 22.06 -2.80
C ILE A 610 -26.47 21.25 -2.37
N ASP A 611 -27.15 20.61 -3.31
CA ASP A 611 -28.28 19.69 -3.04
C ASP A 611 -27.86 18.22 -2.93
N VAL A 612 -26.55 17.93 -2.95
CA VAL A 612 -26.01 16.60 -2.71
C VAL A 612 -25.72 16.42 -1.22
N SER A 613 -26.13 15.28 -0.66
CA SER A 613 -25.82 15.00 0.75
C SER A 613 -24.31 14.83 0.97
N LYS A 614 -23.78 15.48 2.02
CA LYS A 614 -22.39 15.30 2.47
C LYS A 614 -22.01 13.84 2.70
N GLY A 615 -22.98 13.00 3.07
CA GLY A 615 -22.79 11.56 3.27
C GLY A 615 -22.45 10.78 1.99
N LEU A 616 -22.99 11.20 0.84
CA LEU A 616 -22.66 10.61 -0.46
C LEU A 616 -21.25 11.02 -0.89
N ILE A 617 -20.92 12.31 -0.77
CA ILE A 617 -19.60 12.86 -1.08
C ILE A 617 -18.52 12.15 -0.24
N LYS A 618 -18.77 12.00 1.06
CA LYS A 618 -17.87 11.29 1.98
C LYS A 618 -17.65 9.81 1.63
N LYS A 619 -18.63 9.16 1.00
CA LYS A 619 -18.50 7.77 0.54
C LYS A 619 -17.78 7.65 -0.81
N GLY A 620 -17.39 8.77 -1.43
CA GLY A 620 -16.78 8.79 -2.75
C GLY A 620 -17.73 8.33 -3.86
N ILE A 621 -19.05 8.44 -3.63
CA ILE A 621 -20.05 8.11 -4.65
C ILE A 621 -19.99 9.22 -5.70
N VAL A 622 -19.74 8.85 -6.95
CA VAL A 622 -19.77 9.76 -8.09
C VAL A 622 -21.18 10.31 -8.23
N VAL A 623 -21.30 11.63 -8.19
CA VAL A 623 -22.57 12.34 -8.39
C VAL A 623 -22.50 13.11 -9.70
N PRO A 624 -23.62 13.26 -10.43
CA PRO A 624 -23.66 14.13 -11.60
C PRO A 624 -23.24 15.55 -11.21
N MET A 625 -22.35 16.13 -12.01
CA MET A 625 -21.81 17.49 -11.81
C MET A 625 -22.02 18.30 -13.10
N PRO A 626 -22.00 19.64 -13.03
CA PRO A 626 -21.94 20.47 -14.23
C PRO A 626 -20.74 20.09 -15.11
N GLU A 627 -20.99 19.86 -16.39
CA GLU A 627 -19.97 19.53 -17.39
C GLU A 627 -19.59 20.78 -18.17
N ILE A 628 -18.31 21.07 -18.30
CA ILE A 628 -17.82 22.16 -19.13
C ILE A 628 -17.85 21.70 -20.59
N ILE A 629 -18.55 22.42 -21.46
CA ILE A 629 -18.65 22.12 -22.91
C ILE A 629 -18.00 23.19 -23.77
#